data_AF-A0A9X1LSZ3-F1
#
_entry.id   AF-A0A9X1LSZ3-F1
#
_cell.length_a   1.000
_cell.length_b   1.000
_cell.length_c   1.000
_cell.angle_alpha   90.00
_cell.angle_beta   90.00
_cell.angle_gamma   90.00
#
_symmetry.space_group_name_H-M   'P 1'
#
loop_
_entity.id
_entity.type
_entity.pdbx_description
1 polymer ?
#
loop_
_entity_poly.entity_id
_entity_poly.type
_entity_poly.pdbx_seq_one_letter_code
_entity_poly.pdbx_strand_id
1 'polypeptide(L)'
;MATEDMSPLHAELLTSLTDLMSRWSSSEVQTAIAGGVGVRLDPIEVRAVYTLGLHGGRVRPSELADALHLTRPTTSKLIARLVADGLVLRTEAPGDGRGTTVAFTPAGEEAFRRLAAAGHEMVGQVLAQWTTGEAEMFGELLRRFVDGLLTASPVPRIH
;
A
#
# COMPACT_ATOMS: atom_id res chain seq x y z
N MET A 1 -31.59 -16.45 -21.65
CA MET A 1 -30.19 -16.55 -21.17
C MET A 1 -30.24 -16.47 -19.67
N ALA A 2 -30.00 -17.58 -18.98
CA ALA A 2 -29.97 -17.63 -17.53
C ALA A 2 -28.76 -16.81 -17.04
N THR A 3 -29.01 -15.80 -16.21
CA THR A 3 -27.98 -15.23 -15.34
C THR A 3 -27.49 -16.34 -14.43
N GLU A 4 -26.26 -16.81 -14.66
CA GLU A 4 -25.60 -17.75 -13.75
C GLU A 4 -25.61 -17.19 -12.33
N ASP A 5 -25.94 -18.02 -11.36
CA ASP A 5 -25.87 -17.65 -9.94
C ASP A 5 -24.40 -17.51 -9.54
N MET A 6 -23.89 -16.29 -9.63
CA MET A 6 -22.50 -15.92 -9.32
C MET A 6 -22.24 -15.83 -7.81
N SER A 7 -23.23 -16.10 -6.96
CA SER A 7 -23.13 -15.99 -5.50
C SER A 7 -21.99 -16.83 -4.89
N PRO A 8 -21.78 -18.11 -5.28
CA PRO A 8 -20.67 -18.90 -4.77
C PRO A 8 -19.30 -18.36 -5.18
N LEU A 9 -19.17 -17.88 -6.43
CA LEU A 9 -17.93 -17.28 -6.93
C LEU A 9 -17.59 -15.99 -6.20
N HIS A 10 -18.58 -15.12 -5.94
CA HIS A 10 -18.38 -13.89 -5.18
C HIS A 10 -17.90 -14.16 -3.74
N ALA A 11 -18.44 -15.19 -3.08
CA ALA A 11 -18.03 -15.57 -1.73
C ALA A 11 -16.59 -16.10 -1.68
N GLU A 12 -16.20 -16.91 -2.67
CA GLU A 12 -14.84 -17.44 -2.80
C GLU A 12 -13.83 -16.32 -3.10
N LEU A 13 -14.18 -15.37 -3.98
CA LEU A 13 -13.37 -14.19 -4.28
C LEU A 13 -13.18 -13.29 -3.06
N LEU A 14 -14.24 -13.02 -2.29
CA LEU A 14 -14.15 -12.23 -1.05
C LEU A 14 -13.29 -12.93 0.00
N THR A 15 -13.40 -14.25 0.12
CA THR A 15 -12.57 -15.04 1.04
C THR A 15 -11.10 -14.96 0.64
N SER A 16 -10.81 -15.17 -0.66
CA SER A 16 -9.47 -15.10 -1.21
C SER A 16 -8.86 -13.70 -1.08
N LEU A 17 -9.66 -12.65 -1.30
CA LEU A 17 -9.25 -11.27 -1.10
C LEU A 17 -8.92 -10.98 0.37
N THR A 18 -9.76 -11.45 1.29
CA THR A 18 -9.55 -11.26 2.74
C THR A 18 -8.30 -11.99 3.20
N ASP A 19 -8.09 -13.23 2.74
CA ASP A 19 -6.90 -14.01 3.04
C ASP A 19 -5.64 -13.36 2.42
N LEU A 20 -5.71 -12.90 1.18
CA LEU A 20 -4.64 -12.13 0.54
C LEU A 20 -4.31 -10.86 1.33
N MET A 21 -5.30 -10.05 1.69
CA MET A 21 -5.09 -8.84 2.48
C MET A 21 -4.49 -9.14 3.85
N SER A 22 -4.97 -10.19 4.52
CA SER A 22 -4.46 -10.63 5.83
C SER A 22 -3.01 -11.11 5.75
N ARG A 23 -2.68 -11.96 4.76
CA ARG A 23 -1.33 -12.48 4.55
C ARG A 23 -0.36 -11.40 4.08
N TRP A 24 -0.80 -10.51 3.19
CA TRP A 24 0.00 -9.38 2.70
C TRP A 24 0.29 -8.36 3.81
N SER A 25 -0.67 -8.11 4.68
CA SER A 25 -0.51 -7.23 5.85
C SER A 25 0.05 -7.96 7.08
N SER A 26 0.41 -9.24 6.96
CA SER A 26 0.98 -10.01 8.06
C SER A 26 2.32 -9.43 8.52
N SER A 27 2.61 -9.60 9.81
CA SER A 27 3.88 -9.17 10.38
C SER A 27 5.06 -9.87 9.74
N GLU A 28 4.86 -11.10 9.25
CA GLU A 28 5.84 -11.95 8.61
C GLU A 28 6.23 -11.40 7.24
N VAL A 29 5.26 -11.05 6.39
CA VAL A 29 5.54 -10.42 5.09
C VAL A 29 6.15 -9.04 5.30
N GLN A 30 5.61 -8.23 6.21
CA GLN A 30 6.16 -6.90 6.48
C GLN A 30 7.56 -6.94 7.12
N THR A 31 7.86 -7.95 7.95
CA THR A 31 9.20 -8.17 8.53
C THR A 31 10.17 -8.77 7.53
N ALA A 32 9.73 -9.64 6.63
CA ALA A 32 10.58 -10.15 5.55
C ALA A 32 11.00 -9.01 4.60
N ILE A 33 10.06 -8.12 4.27
CA ILE A 33 10.31 -6.93 3.45
C ILE A 33 11.18 -5.91 4.23
N ALA A 34 10.91 -5.68 5.52
CA ALA A 34 11.68 -4.76 6.36
C ALA A 34 13.06 -5.28 6.80
N GLY A 35 13.24 -6.60 6.90
CA GLY A 35 14.47 -7.25 7.37
C GLY A 35 15.66 -7.08 6.43
N GLY A 36 15.40 -6.74 5.15
CA GLY A 36 16.41 -6.31 4.18
C GLY A 36 16.77 -4.82 4.27
N VAL A 37 16.02 -4.04 5.05
CA VAL A 37 16.24 -2.60 5.26
C VAL A 37 17.11 -2.42 6.51
N GLY A 38 18.15 -1.60 6.44
CA GLY A 38 19.05 -1.34 7.57
C GLY A 38 18.43 -0.52 8.71
N VAL A 39 17.10 -0.43 8.77
CA VAL A 39 16.32 0.39 9.71
C VAL A 39 15.18 -0.46 10.25
N ARG A 40 14.98 -0.48 11.57
CA ARG A 40 13.83 -1.14 12.19
C ARG A 40 12.59 -0.29 11.97
N LEU A 41 11.69 -0.74 11.11
CA LEU A 41 10.38 -0.14 10.90
C LEU A 41 9.29 -1.01 11.51
N ASP A 42 8.31 -0.40 12.16
CA ASP A 42 7.08 -1.09 12.51
C ASP A 42 6.17 -1.27 11.28
N PRO A 43 5.18 -2.17 11.33
CA PRO A 43 4.32 -2.45 10.17
C PRO A 43 3.65 -1.20 9.57
N ILE A 44 3.21 -0.26 10.41
CA ILE A 44 2.54 0.93 9.91
C ILE A 44 3.52 1.91 9.23
N GLU A 45 4.78 1.93 9.66
CA GLU A 45 5.87 2.67 9.00
C GLU A 45 6.25 2.06 7.66
N VAL A 46 6.35 0.73 7.58
CA VAL A 46 6.58 0.02 6.30
C VAL A 46 5.51 0.44 5.30
N ARG A 47 4.24 0.38 5.71
CA ARG A 47 3.12 0.80 4.85
C ARG A 47 3.23 2.28 4.46
N ALA A 48 3.54 3.16 5.40
CA ALA A 48 3.67 4.60 5.13
C ALA A 48 4.81 4.93 4.16
N VAL A 49 5.99 4.33 4.34
CA VAL A 49 7.13 4.49 3.42
C VAL A 49 6.76 3.95 2.05
N TYR A 50 6.15 2.76 1.96
CA TYR A 50 5.73 2.21 0.68
C TYR A 50 4.71 3.11 -0.03
N THR A 51 3.65 3.54 0.67
CA THR A 51 2.63 4.45 0.14
C THR A 51 3.22 5.78 -0.32
N LEU A 52 4.13 6.37 0.46
CA LEU A 52 4.81 7.62 0.08
C LEU A 52 5.62 7.45 -1.21
N GLY A 53 6.35 6.35 -1.35
CA GLY A 53 7.11 6.05 -2.56
C GLY A 53 6.25 5.82 -3.80
N LEU A 54 5.10 5.16 -3.67
CA LEU A 54 4.13 5.02 -4.76
C LEU A 54 3.58 6.37 -5.25
N HIS A 55 3.57 7.40 -4.39
CA HIS A 55 3.14 8.76 -4.73
C HIS A 55 4.33 9.69 -5.10
N GLY A 56 5.47 9.13 -5.52
CA GLY A 56 6.62 9.91 -5.98
C GLY A 56 7.45 10.53 -4.84
N GLY A 57 7.32 10.00 -3.61
CA GLY A 57 8.18 10.37 -2.49
C GLY A 57 7.81 11.68 -1.79
N ARG A 58 6.68 12.31 -2.14
CA ARG A 58 6.17 13.53 -1.50
C ARG A 58 4.65 13.56 -1.52
N VAL A 59 4.03 13.77 -0.35
CA VAL A 59 2.56 13.87 -0.21
C VAL A 59 2.16 14.87 0.87
N ARG A 60 0.90 15.31 0.86
CA ARG A 60 0.30 16.01 2.01
C ARG A 60 -0.02 15.02 3.13
N PRO A 61 0.07 15.43 4.42
CA PRO A 61 -0.32 14.56 5.54
C PRO A 61 -1.76 14.02 5.46
N SER A 62 -2.68 14.78 4.84
CA SER A 62 -4.06 14.32 4.62
C SER A 62 -4.13 13.20 3.60
N GLU A 63 -3.40 13.30 2.48
CA GLU A 63 -3.35 12.27 1.44
C GLU A 63 -2.76 10.98 2.01
N LEU A 64 -1.71 11.09 2.83
CA LEU A 64 -1.15 9.93 3.52
C LEU A 64 -2.13 9.31 4.53
N ALA A 65 -2.90 10.13 5.24
CA ALA A 65 -3.93 9.65 6.17
C ALA A 65 -5.01 8.86 5.45
N ASP A 66 -5.50 9.40 4.33
CA ASP A 66 -6.55 8.79 3.52
C ASP A 66 -6.07 7.47 2.91
N ALA A 67 -4.87 7.46 2.33
CA ALA A 67 -4.26 6.27 1.72
C ALA A 67 -3.95 5.16 2.74
N LEU A 68 -3.64 5.52 3.99
CA LEU A 68 -3.38 4.55 5.07
C LEU A 68 -4.64 4.21 5.87
N HIS A 69 -5.80 4.82 5.56
CA HIS A 69 -7.03 4.74 6.35
C HIS A 69 -6.81 5.04 7.85
N LEU A 70 -6.02 6.07 8.13
CA LEU A 70 -5.69 6.51 9.50
C LEU A 70 -6.36 7.83 9.84
N THR A 71 -6.59 8.05 11.13
CA THR A 71 -7.03 9.37 11.60
C THR A 71 -5.89 10.40 11.47
N ARG A 72 -6.24 11.69 11.39
CA ARG A 72 -5.24 12.79 11.34
C ARG A 72 -4.27 12.78 12.54
N PRO A 73 -4.72 12.57 13.81
CA PRO A 73 -3.80 12.47 14.94
C PRO A 73 -2.83 11.28 14.83
N THR A 74 -3.32 10.11 14.42
CA THR A 74 -2.49 8.92 14.24
C THR A 74 -1.46 9.13 13.14
N THR A 75 -1.87 9.68 12.00
CA THR A 75 -0.99 10.02 10.88
C THR A 75 0.08 11.04 11.29
N SER A 76 -0.30 12.03 12.10
CA SER A 76 0.65 13.05 12.57
C SER A 76 1.72 12.46 13.49
N LYS A 77 1.34 11.52 14.38
CA LYS A 77 2.29 10.77 15.22
C LYS A 77 3.21 9.88 14.38
N LEU A 78 2.66 9.17 13.40
CA LEU A 78 3.41 8.34 12.47
C LEU A 78 4.47 9.15 11.71
N ILE A 79 4.07 10.28 11.13
CA ILE A 79 5.00 11.20 10.45
C ILE A 79 6.08 11.69 11.43
N ALA A 80 5.72 12.03 12.68
CA ALA A 80 6.70 12.49 13.65
C ALA A 80 7.77 11.44 13.97
N ARG A 81 7.41 10.15 14.05
CA ARG A 81 8.38 9.06 14.21
C ARG A 81 9.28 8.93 12.98
N LEU A 82 8.70 8.89 11.77
CA LEU A 82 9.48 8.84 10.53
C LEU A 82 10.45 10.02 10.37
N VAL A 83 10.09 11.21 10.88
CA VAL A 83 11.00 12.37 10.95
C VAL A 83 12.11 12.13 11.97
N ALA A 84 11.78 11.61 13.16
CA ALA A 84 12.77 11.29 14.20
C ALA A 84 13.77 10.23 13.73
N ASP A 85 13.32 9.27 12.93
CA ASP A 85 14.15 8.23 12.32
C ASP A 85 14.92 8.72 11.08
N GLY A 86 14.73 9.99 10.69
CA GLY A 86 15.44 10.62 9.57
C GLY A 86 15.02 10.10 8.19
N LEU A 87 13.87 9.43 8.07
CA LEU A 87 13.37 8.88 6.81
C LEU A 87 12.58 9.89 5.99
N VAL A 88 11.90 10.83 6.66
CA VAL A 88 11.15 11.89 5.99
C VAL A 88 11.45 13.25 6.60
N LEU A 89 11.16 14.30 5.86
CA LEU A 89 11.16 15.67 6.34
C LEU A 89 9.85 16.36 6.01
N ARG A 90 9.45 17.32 6.86
CA ARG A 90 8.35 18.24 6.57
C ARG A 90 8.89 19.39 5.74
N THR A 91 8.26 19.68 4.62
CA THR A 91 8.62 20.79 3.73
C THR A 91 7.38 21.61 3.37
N GLU A 92 7.58 22.84 2.95
CA GLU A 92 6.49 23.65 2.41
C GLU A 92 5.99 23.04 1.09
N ALA A 93 4.68 23.12 0.86
CA ALA A 93 4.09 22.67 -0.40
C ALA A 93 4.58 23.56 -1.55
N PRO A 94 5.08 23.00 -2.67
CA PRO A 94 5.34 23.80 -3.86
C PRO A 94 4.00 24.37 -4.39
N GLY A 95 3.88 25.69 -4.50
CA GLY A 95 2.65 26.35 -4.98
C GLY A 95 2.11 27.42 -4.03
N ASP A 96 0.78 27.43 -3.82
CA ASP A 96 -0.02 28.48 -3.17
C ASP A 96 0.30 28.80 -1.69
N GLY A 97 1.43 28.31 -1.17
CA GLY A 97 2.02 28.72 0.10
C GLY A 97 1.22 28.34 1.34
N ARG A 98 0.17 27.53 1.22
CA ARG A 98 -0.70 27.15 2.34
C ARG A 98 -0.75 25.64 2.51
N GLY A 99 0.37 25.06 2.92
CA GLY A 99 0.39 23.66 3.33
C GLY A 99 1.77 23.10 3.64
N THR A 100 1.79 22.12 4.53
CA THR A 100 2.97 21.29 4.80
C THR A 100 2.85 20.01 3.97
N THR A 101 3.93 19.62 3.30
CA THR A 101 4.12 18.29 2.71
C THR A 101 5.13 17.49 3.51
N VAL A 102 5.05 16.17 3.40
CA VAL A 102 6.05 15.22 3.88
C VAL A 102 6.77 14.67 2.66
N ALA A 103 8.09 14.69 2.68
CA ALA A 103 8.92 14.18 1.60
C ALA A 103 10.01 13.27 2.14
N PHE A 104 10.48 12.32 1.34
CA PHE A 104 11.62 11.49 1.74
C PHE A 104 12.90 12.32 1.92
N THR A 105 13.72 11.86 2.85
CA THR A 105 15.16 12.15 2.85
C THR A 105 15.87 11.14 1.93
N PRO A 106 17.17 11.31 1.62
CA PRO A 106 17.93 10.27 0.93
C PRO A 106 17.89 8.90 1.63
N ALA A 107 17.84 8.89 2.97
CA ALA A 107 17.69 7.65 3.74
C ALA A 107 16.29 7.02 3.57
N GLY A 108 15.24 7.84 3.49
CA GLY A 108 13.87 7.39 3.20
C GLY A 108 13.72 6.83 1.79
N GLU A 109 14.33 7.47 0.79
CA GLU A 109 14.37 6.96 -0.59
C GLU A 109 15.06 5.60 -0.63
N GLU A 110 16.21 5.47 0.04
CA GLU A 110 16.91 4.19 0.11
C GLU A 110 16.09 3.10 0.82
N ALA A 111 15.42 3.45 1.92
CA ALA A 111 14.51 2.53 2.60
C ALA A 111 13.39 2.06 1.66
N PHE A 112 12.74 2.99 0.94
CA PHE A 112 11.72 2.66 -0.04
C PHE A 112 12.26 1.75 -1.15
N ARG A 113 13.43 2.05 -1.73
CA ARG A 113 14.04 1.22 -2.78
C ARG A 113 14.24 -0.23 -2.32
N ARG A 114 14.71 -0.43 -1.08
CA ARG A 114 14.89 -1.77 -0.52
C ARG A 114 13.57 -2.48 -0.28
N LEU A 115 12.57 -1.80 0.28
CA LEU A 115 11.23 -2.35 0.46
C LEU A 115 10.60 -2.75 -0.89
N ALA A 116 10.72 -1.90 -1.91
CA ALA A 116 10.23 -2.18 -3.25
C ALA A 116 10.94 -3.38 -3.88
N ALA A 117 12.27 -3.48 -3.74
CA ALA A 117 13.04 -4.63 -4.24
C ALA A 117 12.60 -5.94 -3.58
N ALA A 118 12.42 -5.95 -2.25
CA ALA A 118 11.93 -7.13 -1.53
C ALA A 118 10.50 -7.51 -1.95
N GLY A 119 9.62 -6.52 -2.16
CA GLY A 119 8.28 -6.74 -2.70
C GLY A 119 8.30 -7.37 -4.10
N HIS A 120 9.16 -6.87 -4.99
CA HIS A 120 9.33 -7.44 -6.34
C HIS A 120 9.87 -8.87 -6.30
N GLU A 121 10.85 -9.15 -5.44
CA GLU A 121 11.41 -10.50 -5.29
C GLU A 121 10.35 -11.48 -4.79
N MET A 122 9.58 -11.11 -3.78
CA MET A 122 8.49 -11.93 -3.25
C MET A 122 7.44 -12.24 -4.33
N VAL A 123 7.00 -11.22 -5.08
CA VAL A 123 6.07 -11.41 -6.20
C VAL A 123 6.69 -12.30 -7.27
N GLY A 124 7.96 -12.10 -7.60
CA GLY A 124 8.70 -12.94 -8.55
C GLY A 124 8.74 -14.41 -8.14
N GLN A 125 8.92 -14.71 -6.86
CA GLN A 125 8.89 -16.08 -6.34
C GLN A 125 7.50 -16.72 -6.46
N VAL A 126 6.44 -15.97 -6.16
CA VAL A 126 5.05 -16.44 -6.32
C VAL A 126 4.74 -16.76 -7.78
N LEU A 127 5.21 -15.91 -8.70
CA LEU A 127 4.99 -16.06 -10.14
C LEU A 127 6.00 -17.00 -10.82
N ALA A 128 6.98 -17.53 -10.10
CA ALA A 128 8.07 -18.32 -10.71
C ALA A 128 7.61 -19.60 -11.41
N GLN A 129 6.44 -20.12 -11.04
CA GLN A 129 5.85 -21.31 -11.66
C GLN A 129 4.80 -20.97 -12.74
N TRP A 130 4.59 -19.68 -13.01
CA TRP A 130 3.60 -19.23 -13.97
C TRP A 130 4.26 -18.98 -15.31
N THR A 131 3.51 -19.21 -16.37
CA THR A 131 3.86 -18.71 -17.71
C THR A 131 3.72 -17.19 -17.77
N THR A 132 4.42 -16.55 -18.71
CA THR A 132 4.29 -15.10 -18.95
C THR A 132 2.84 -14.70 -19.20
N GLY A 133 2.08 -15.50 -19.96
CA GLY A 133 0.68 -15.21 -20.26
C GLY A 133 -0.24 -15.29 -19.03
N GLU A 134 -0.01 -16.23 -18.11
CA GLU A 134 -0.77 -16.31 -16.85
C GLU A 134 -0.51 -15.10 -15.95
N ALA A 135 0.75 -14.68 -15.84
CA ALA A 135 1.14 -13.51 -15.05
C ALA A 135 0.53 -12.21 -15.62
N GLU A 136 0.57 -12.03 -16.94
CA GLU A 136 -0.04 -10.88 -17.63
C GLU A 136 -1.56 -10.85 -17.45
N MET A 137 -2.22 -12.00 -17.63
CA MET A 137 -3.67 -12.12 -17.46
C MET A 137 -4.10 -11.79 -16.03
N PHE A 138 -3.40 -12.34 -15.03
CA PHE A 138 -3.69 -12.05 -13.63
C PHE A 138 -3.47 -10.57 -13.29
N GLY A 139 -2.38 -9.96 -13.78
CA GLY A 139 -2.12 -8.53 -13.58
C GLY A 139 -3.27 -7.67 -14.12
N GLU A 140 -3.78 -7.97 -15.31
CA GLU A 140 -4.91 -7.25 -15.90
C GLU A 140 -6.21 -7.45 -15.12
N LEU A 141 -6.54 -8.69 -14.75
CA LEU A 141 -7.74 -8.99 -13.97
C LEU A 141 -7.69 -8.37 -12.57
N LEU A 142 -6.55 -8.44 -11.91
CA LEU A 142 -6.34 -7.87 -10.58
C LEU A 142 -6.49 -6.34 -10.61
N ARG A 143 -5.88 -5.66 -11.61
CA ARG A 143 -6.03 -4.21 -11.79
C ARG A 143 -7.49 -3.83 -11.98
N ARG A 144 -8.20 -4.51 -12.88
CA ARG A 144 -9.64 -4.27 -13.12
C ARG A 144 -10.48 -4.49 -11.86
N PHE A 145 -10.14 -5.52 -11.07
CA PHE A 145 -10.83 -5.80 -9.82
C PHE A 145 -10.61 -4.70 -8.77
N VAL A 146 -9.37 -4.22 -8.61
CA VAL A 146 -9.02 -3.11 -7.70
C VAL A 146 -9.71 -1.81 -8.13
N ASP A 147 -9.68 -1.47 -9.42
CA ASP A 147 -10.39 -0.30 -9.97
C ASP A 147 -11.90 -0.39 -9.69
N GLY A 148 -12.46 -1.60 -9.79
CA GLY A 148 -13.84 -1.91 -9.44
C GLY A 148 -14.15 -1.69 -7.95
N LEU A 149 -13.25 -2.09 -7.05
CA LEU A 149 -13.43 -1.88 -5.60
C LEU A 149 -13.42 -0.39 -5.20
N LEU A 150 -12.60 0.43 -5.87
CA LEU A 150 -12.52 1.86 -5.60
C LEU A 150 -13.74 2.64 -6.12
N THR A 151 -14.44 2.07 -7.10
CA THR A 151 -15.66 2.66 -7.70
C THR A 151 -16.95 2.08 -7.13
N ALA A 152 -16.91 0.86 -6.61
CA ALA A 152 -18.02 0.23 -5.89
C ALA A 152 -18.13 0.87 -4.49
N SER A 153 -19.03 1.83 -4.33
CA SER A 153 -19.35 2.44 -3.04
C SER A 153 -19.75 1.36 -2.03
N PRO A 154 -19.06 1.22 -0.87
CA PRO A 154 -19.57 0.38 0.20
C PRO A 154 -20.70 1.13 0.92
N VAL A 155 -21.76 0.39 1.22
CA VAL A 155 -22.94 0.72 2.05
C VAL A 155 -24.19 1.19 1.28
N PRO A 156 -25.29 0.40 1.29
CA PRO A 156 -26.62 0.90 0.98
C PRO A 156 -27.04 1.90 2.06
N ARG A 157 -27.58 3.06 1.65
CA ARG A 157 -28.21 4.00 2.58
C ARG A 157 -29.38 3.27 3.25
N ILE A 158 -29.19 2.87 4.50
CA ILE A 158 -30.29 2.42 5.35
C ILE A 158 -31.12 3.68 5.60
N HIS A 159 -32.29 3.74 4.96
CA HIS A 159 -33.35 4.72 5.25
C HIS A 159 -34.14 4.29 6.48
#